data_AF-A0A4Y8V741-F1
#
_entry.id   AF-A0A4Y8V741-F1
#
_cell.length_a   1.000
_cell.length_b   1.000
_cell.length_c   1.000
_cell.angle_alpha   90.00
_cell.angle_beta   90.00
_cell.angle_gamma   90.00
#
_symmetry.space_group_name_H-M   'P 1'
#
loop_
_entity.id
_entity.type
_entity.pdbx_description
1 polymer ?
#
loop_
_entity_poly.entity_id
_entity_poly.type
_entity_poly.pdbx_seq_one_letter_code
_entity_poly.pdbx_strand_id
1 'polypeptide(L)'
;MLTGIGLFLTVAGPFISTSEASTNKSSKHYTQVLIDDAATHLATEGEYESPILESEWRKYLKSYGHQPSKNEFAKMVLATYG
;
A
#
# COMPACT_ATOMS: atom_id res chain seq x y z
N MET A 1 -2.12 -41.41 47.63
CA MET A 1 -2.09 -42.04 46.28
C MET A 1 -1.38 -41.05 45.35
N LEU A 2 -0.16 -41.40 44.91
CA LEU A 2 0.22 -41.62 43.50
C LEU A 2 -0.27 -40.51 42.55
N THR A 3 0.50 -39.82 41.72
CA THR A 3 1.87 -39.92 41.17
C THR A 3 1.91 -38.74 40.18
N GLY A 4 2.98 -37.97 40.04
CA GLY A 4 4.15 -38.41 39.28
C GLY A 4 4.46 -37.36 38.22
N ILE A 5 5.70 -36.89 38.28
CA ILE A 5 6.36 -36.01 37.31
C ILE A 5 6.46 -36.73 35.97
N GLY A 6 6.20 -36.02 34.86
CA GLY A 6 6.37 -36.54 33.50
C GLY A 6 6.72 -35.43 32.52
N LEU A 7 7.96 -34.96 32.58
CA LEU A 7 8.62 -34.20 31.51
C LEU A 7 8.76 -35.09 30.27
N PHE A 8 8.25 -34.65 29.11
CA PHE A 8 8.88 -34.93 27.82
C PHE A 8 8.79 -33.71 26.90
N LEU A 9 9.98 -33.20 26.60
CA LEU A 9 10.28 -32.11 25.69
C LEU A 9 9.97 -32.49 24.22
N THR A 10 9.79 -31.44 23.39
CA THR A 10 10.15 -31.34 21.96
C THR A 10 9.03 -31.59 20.93
N VAL A 11 8.46 -30.52 20.36
CA VAL A 11 8.47 -30.19 18.91
C VAL A 11 8.32 -28.66 18.75
N ALA A 12 9.10 -28.09 17.84
CA ALA A 12 9.32 -26.68 17.58
C ALA A 12 8.21 -25.99 16.72
N GLY A 13 7.77 -24.80 17.15
CA GLY A 13 7.10 -23.71 16.39
C GLY A 13 5.68 -23.97 15.82
N PRO A 14 4.94 -22.95 15.32
CA PRO A 14 4.97 -21.51 15.54
C PRO A 14 3.60 -20.97 16.05
N PHE A 15 3.58 -20.04 17.00
CA PHE A 15 2.41 -19.17 17.20
C PHE A 15 2.89 -17.72 17.24
N ILE A 16 3.49 -17.28 16.12
CA ILE A 16 3.40 -15.85 15.82
C ILE A 16 1.95 -15.64 15.41
N SER A 17 1.23 -14.90 16.25
CA SER A 17 -0.09 -14.37 15.96
C SER A 17 0.03 -13.45 14.74
N THR A 18 -0.02 -14.02 13.53
CA THR A 18 0.01 -13.27 12.27
C THR A 18 -1.39 -12.73 11.98
N SER A 19 -1.86 -11.77 12.78
CA SER A 19 -3.08 -11.01 12.48
C SER A 19 -2.83 -9.57 12.05
N GLU A 20 -1.59 -9.12 11.88
CA GLU A 20 -1.28 -7.72 11.50
C GLU A 20 -0.32 -7.54 10.31
N ALA A 21 -0.05 -8.59 9.52
CA ALA A 21 0.91 -8.50 8.41
C ALA A 21 0.27 -8.28 7.01
N SER A 22 -1.04 -8.45 6.86
CA SER A 22 -1.68 -8.48 5.53
C SER A 22 -2.17 -7.11 5.04
N THR A 23 -2.65 -6.24 5.93
CA THR A 23 -3.15 -4.89 5.58
C THR A 23 -2.02 -3.94 5.19
N ASN A 24 -0.93 -3.93 5.96
CA ASN A 24 0.18 -2.99 5.73
C ASN A 24 1.00 -3.31 4.46
N LYS A 25 1.06 -4.58 4.04
CA LYS A 25 1.80 -5.00 2.85
C LYS A 25 1.08 -4.62 1.56
N SER A 26 -0.27 -4.74 1.57
CA SER A 26 -1.12 -4.29 0.46
C SER A 26 -1.02 -2.78 0.27
N SER A 27 -1.05 -2.00 1.35
CA SER A 27 -0.90 -0.54 1.28
C SER A 27 0.46 -0.11 0.72
N LYS A 28 1.57 -0.74 1.13
CA LYS A 28 2.90 -0.42 0.57
C LYS A 28 3.00 -0.72 -0.92
N HIS A 29 2.50 -1.87 -1.35
CA HIS A 29 2.50 -2.22 -2.78
C HIS A 29 1.62 -1.26 -3.58
N TYR A 30 0.45 -0.92 -3.05
CA TYR A 30 -0.46 0.03 -3.66
C TYR A 30 0.16 1.43 -3.80
N THR A 31 0.82 1.94 -2.76
CA THR A 31 1.53 3.23 -2.81
C THR A 31 2.65 3.20 -3.85
N GLN A 32 3.43 2.12 -3.94
CA GLN A 32 4.48 2.01 -4.95
C GLN A 32 3.91 2.03 -6.37
N VAL A 33 2.85 1.27 -6.62
CA VAL A 33 2.20 1.26 -7.93
C VAL A 33 1.65 2.63 -8.30
N LEU A 34 1.09 3.38 -7.33
CA LEU A 34 0.63 4.75 -7.55
C LEU A 34 1.79 5.71 -7.87
N ILE A 35 2.95 5.57 -7.21
CA ILE A 35 4.17 6.34 -7.52
C ILE A 35 4.64 6.05 -8.95
N ASP A 36 4.76 4.76 -9.30
CA ASP A 36 5.25 4.34 -10.62
C ASP A 36 4.31 4.82 -11.75
N ASP A 37 3.00 4.77 -11.50
CA ASP A 37 1.97 5.26 -12.42
C ASP A 37 2.04 6.79 -12.56
N ALA A 38 2.22 7.54 -11.47
CA ALA A 38 2.43 8.99 -11.49
C ALA A 38 3.70 9.40 -12.24
N ALA A 39 4.81 8.67 -12.02
CA ALA A 39 6.07 8.92 -12.70
C ALA A 39 5.95 8.66 -14.22
N THR A 40 5.28 7.57 -14.61
CA THR A 40 5.05 7.23 -16.02
C THR A 40 4.15 8.27 -16.69
N HIS A 41 3.08 8.71 -16.02
CA HIS A 41 2.21 9.78 -16.54
C HIS A 41 3.00 11.06 -16.82
N LEU A 42 3.86 11.49 -15.90
CA LEU A 42 4.68 12.70 -16.09
C LEU A 42 5.76 12.52 -17.16
N ALA A 43 6.38 11.34 -17.25
CA ALA A 43 7.41 11.05 -18.25
C ALA A 43 6.85 10.99 -19.68
N THR A 44 5.55 10.71 -19.82
CA THR A 44 4.83 10.67 -21.11
C THR A 44 4.03 11.93 -21.37
N GLU A 45 4.24 12.99 -20.58
CA GLU A 45 3.50 14.27 -20.67
C GLU A 45 1.97 14.10 -20.59
N GLY A 46 1.50 13.00 -20.01
CA GLY A 46 0.10 12.65 -19.88
C GLY A 46 -0.50 11.85 -21.04
N GLU A 47 0.30 11.40 -22.00
CA GLU A 47 -0.13 10.49 -23.06
C GLU A 47 -0.45 9.09 -22.53
N TYR A 48 0.22 8.66 -21.46
CA TYR A 48 -0.08 7.39 -20.82
C TYR A 48 -1.36 7.47 -19.99
N GLU A 49 -2.30 6.58 -20.29
CA GLU A 49 -3.46 6.36 -19.44
C GLU A 49 -3.01 5.65 -18.16
N SER A 50 -3.05 6.42 -17.07
CA SER A 50 -2.72 5.98 -15.71
C SER A 50 -4.00 5.68 -14.92
N PRO A 51 -4.55 4.44 -14.97
CA PRO A 51 -5.85 4.12 -14.38
C PRO A 51 -5.85 4.21 -12.85
N ILE A 52 -4.71 3.97 -12.20
CA ILE A 52 -4.60 4.01 -10.73
C ILE A 52 -4.50 5.46 -10.27
N LEU A 53 -3.65 6.26 -10.92
CA LEU A 53 -3.55 7.70 -10.72
C LEU A 53 -4.89 8.40 -10.99
N GLU A 54 -5.60 8.02 -12.06
CA GLU A 54 -6.91 8.60 -12.38
C GLU A 54 -7.96 8.30 -11.30
N SER A 55 -8.00 7.06 -10.80
CA SER A 55 -8.91 6.68 -9.73
C SER A 55 -8.66 7.51 -8.46
N GLU A 56 -7.40 7.67 -8.06
CA GLU A 56 -7.03 8.46 -6.88
C GLU A 56 -7.26 9.95 -7.09
N TRP A 57 -6.97 10.46 -8.28
CA TRP A 57 -7.25 11.85 -8.64
C TRP A 57 -8.76 12.13 -8.52
N ARG A 58 -9.62 11.27 -9.06
CA ARG A 58 -11.10 11.43 -8.94
C ARG A 58 -11.56 11.40 -7.49
N LYS A 59 -10.97 10.56 -6.63
CA LYS A 59 -11.26 10.55 -5.18
C LYS A 59 -10.81 11.85 -4.51
N TYR A 60 -9.64 12.36 -4.89
CA TYR A 60 -9.12 13.64 -4.39
C TYR A 60 -10.04 14.80 -4.76
N LEU A 61 -10.47 14.89 -6.02
CA LEU A 61 -11.42 15.90 -6.51
C LEU A 61 -12.73 15.89 -5.71
N LYS A 62 -13.26 14.69 -5.42
CA LYS A 62 -14.48 14.52 -4.63
C LYS A 62 -14.32 15.01 -3.19
N SER A 63 -13.12 14.89 -2.62
CA SER A 63 -12.86 15.12 -1.19
C SER A 63 -12.47 16.55 -0.88
N TYR A 64 -11.67 17.19 -1.74
CA TYR A 64 -11.05 18.49 -1.43
C TYR A 64 -11.60 19.65 -2.25
N GLY A 65 -12.45 19.41 -3.26
CA GLY A 65 -13.13 20.44 -4.06
C GLY A 65 -12.20 21.30 -4.94
N HIS A 66 -10.91 21.38 -4.61
CA HIS A 66 -9.87 21.89 -5.47
C HIS A 66 -9.65 20.91 -6.63
N GLN A 67 -9.59 21.43 -7.85
CA GLN A 67 -9.43 20.64 -9.07
C GLN A 67 -8.02 20.78 -9.63
N PRO A 68 -6.98 20.17 -9.00
CA PRO A 68 -5.68 20.10 -9.65
C PRO A 68 -5.84 19.33 -10.97
N SER A 69 -5.08 19.71 -11.99
CA SER A 69 -4.94 18.85 -13.18
C SER A 69 -4.35 17.49 -12.78
N LYS A 70 -4.56 16.46 -13.61
CA LYS A 70 -3.97 15.14 -13.38
C LYS A 70 -2.43 15.20 -13.27
N ASN A 71 -1.79 16.08 -14.04
CA ASN A 71 -0.35 16.35 -13.96
C ASN A 71 0.07 16.99 -12.63
N GLU A 72 -0.68 17.96 -12.11
CA GLU A 72 -0.41 18.54 -10.79
C GLU A 72 -0.61 17.52 -9.68
N PHE A 73 -1.65 16.69 -9.80
CA PHE A 73 -1.88 15.59 -8.88
C PHE A 73 -0.73 14.56 -8.91
N ALA A 74 -0.24 14.18 -10.08
CA ALA A 74 0.92 13.30 -10.22
C ALA A 74 2.16 13.87 -9.51
N LYS A 75 2.44 15.17 -9.67
CA LYS A 75 3.52 15.85 -8.96
C LYS A 75 3.34 15.82 -7.45
N MET A 76 2.12 16.04 -6.95
CA MET A 76 1.82 15.95 -5.52
C MET A 76 2.00 14.54 -4.97
N VAL A 77 1.59 13.52 -5.72
CA VAL A 77 1.80 12.10 -5.36
C VAL A 77 3.30 11.81 -5.20
N LEU A 78 4.12 12.20 -6.18
CA LEU A 78 5.57 12.00 -6.09
C LEU A 78 6.20 12.79 -4.95
N ALA A 79 5.76 14.03 -4.70
CA ALA A 79 6.27 14.83 -3.59
C ALA A 79 5.86 14.28 -2.20
N THR A 80 4.78 13.51 -2.13
CA THR A 80 4.25 12.95 -0.87
C THR A 80 4.82 11.56 -0.58
N TYR A 81 5.02 10.75 -1.62
CA TYR A 81 5.33 9.32 -1.48
C TYR A 81 6.63 8.86 -2.16
N GLY A 82 7.18 9.63 -3.11
CA GLY A 82 8.43 9.34 -3.84
C GLY A 82 9.66 9.91 -3.15
#